data_AF-A0A7G2CD38-F1
#
_entry.id   AF-A0A7G2CD38-F1
#
_cell.length_a   1.000
_cell.length_b   1.000
_cell.length_c   1.000
_cell.angle_alpha   90.00
_cell.angle_beta   90.00
_cell.angle_gamma   90.00
#
_symmetry.space_group_name_H-M   'P 1'
#
loop_
_entity.id
_entity.type
_entity.pdbx_description
1 polymer ?
#
loop_
_entity_poly.entity_id
_entity_poly.type
_entity_poly.pdbx_seq_one_letter_code
_entity_poly.pdbx_strand_id
1 'polypeptide(L)'
;MSGRDTAKPGDLPPVPSKSSRSSSFNNKVPGSPSAGSELSEQELLAKPKEFLVQRVQALERQLKIRNSDCSRLLQERHELLPLKEKCNSQREMILALKEQLEIAKVEKASALEAVERYRKEERNAIHQERIGQAEAAMGGRATPKIRVKSISDSPPPSKSGNSSVSPLPPGGTVVQTSLGPQVIYNSSDISTVGFSKQSKPVDFLGGDMRFTQGKAGTGAHAGGSGDEVKDLMERAKDEANTELKYAEYEEDEDRKLHARLEALKKR
;
A
#
# COMPACT_ATOMS: atom_id res chain seq x y z
N MET A 1 -44.23 -20.00 -5.87
CA MET A 1 -44.19 -18.52 -6.00
C MET A 1 -43.73 -17.98 -4.65
N SER A 2 -42.43 -18.00 -4.34
CA SER A 2 -41.41 -16.97 -4.66
C SER A 2 -41.81 -15.57 -4.21
N GLY A 3 -41.66 -15.29 -2.90
CA GLY A 3 -41.51 -13.94 -2.36
C GLY A 3 -40.03 -13.67 -2.13
N ARG A 4 -39.48 -12.68 -2.85
CA ARG A 4 -38.14 -12.12 -2.64
C ARG A 4 -38.24 -11.07 -1.53
N ASP A 5 -37.37 -11.14 -0.55
CA ASP A 5 -36.94 -9.96 0.20
C ASP A 5 -35.42 -9.85 0.11
N THR A 6 -35.01 -8.75 -0.52
CA THR A 6 -33.64 -8.30 -0.74
C THR A 6 -33.13 -7.59 0.50
N ALA A 7 -32.09 -8.13 1.15
CA ALA A 7 -31.37 -7.40 2.19
C ALA A 7 -30.44 -6.36 1.55
N LYS A 8 -30.66 -5.09 1.90
CA LYS A 8 -29.77 -3.94 1.61
C LYS A 8 -28.46 -4.05 2.41
N PRO A 9 -27.34 -3.51 1.90
CA PRO A 9 -26.14 -3.29 2.69
C PRO A 9 -26.32 -2.01 3.50
N GLY A 10 -26.33 -2.07 4.83
CA GLY A 10 -26.35 -0.83 5.61
C GLY A 10 -26.89 -0.86 7.04
N ASP A 11 -27.23 -2.01 7.63
CA ASP A 11 -27.74 -2.03 9.00
C ASP A 11 -26.77 -2.76 9.94
N LEU A 12 -25.79 -2.03 10.47
CA LEU A 12 -25.11 -2.39 11.70
C LEU A 12 -26.05 -2.02 12.87
N PRO A 13 -26.30 -2.93 13.83
CA PRO A 13 -27.16 -2.64 14.97
C PRO A 13 -26.53 -1.54 15.85
N PRO A 14 -27.33 -0.62 16.41
CA PRO A 14 -26.85 0.49 17.21
C PRO A 14 -26.21 0.01 18.50
N VAL A 15 -25.01 0.52 18.77
CA VAL A 15 -24.28 0.32 20.03
C VAL A 15 -25.13 0.89 21.17
N PRO A 16 -25.53 0.11 22.19
CA PRO A 16 -26.28 0.64 23.31
C PRO A 16 -25.38 1.58 24.14
N SER A 17 -25.64 2.89 24.01
CA SER A 17 -25.13 3.91 24.90
C SER A 17 -25.71 3.68 26.31
N LYS A 18 -24.90 3.19 27.24
CA LYS A 18 -25.24 3.17 28.66
C LYS A 18 -24.17 3.88 29.47
N SER A 19 -24.50 5.15 29.77
CA SER A 19 -24.44 5.77 31.09
C SER A 19 -23.17 5.49 31.90
N SER A 20 -22.27 6.47 31.88
CA SER A 20 -21.27 6.70 32.92
C SER A 20 -21.97 6.94 34.26
N ARG A 21 -22.34 5.87 34.97
CA ARG A 21 -22.50 5.91 36.43
C ARG A 21 -21.12 5.70 37.03
N SER A 22 -20.52 6.80 37.46
CA SER A 22 -19.41 6.78 38.41
C SER A 22 -19.88 6.15 39.72
N SER A 23 -19.79 4.82 39.83
CA SER A 23 -19.81 4.17 41.13
C SER A 23 -18.42 4.32 41.72
N SER A 24 -18.23 5.39 42.50
CA SER A 24 -17.17 5.44 43.51
C SER A 24 -17.40 4.30 44.50
N PHE A 25 -16.88 3.12 44.18
CA PHE A 25 -16.71 2.07 45.16
C PHE A 25 -15.55 2.49 46.05
N ASN A 26 -15.89 3.16 47.15
CA ASN A 26 -15.08 3.17 48.36
C ASN A 26 -14.89 1.70 48.78
N ASN A 27 -13.87 1.05 48.24
CA ASN A 27 -13.35 -0.20 48.79
C ASN A 27 -12.60 0.14 50.08
N LYS A 28 -13.38 0.47 51.12
CA LYS A 28 -12.96 0.21 52.49
C LYS A 28 -12.87 -1.31 52.57
N VAL A 29 -11.68 -1.85 52.35
CA VAL A 29 -11.34 -3.25 52.58
C VAL A 29 -11.88 -3.60 53.98
N PRO A 30 -12.97 -4.37 54.11
CA PRO A 30 -13.27 -4.98 55.40
C PRO A 30 -12.16 -6.00 55.58
N GLY A 31 -11.45 -5.89 56.69
CA GLY A 31 -10.25 -6.68 56.99
C GLY A 31 -10.38 -8.11 56.48
N SER A 32 -9.34 -8.53 55.77
CA SER A 32 -9.04 -9.94 55.54
C SER A 32 -9.37 -10.70 56.83
N PRO A 33 -10.37 -11.62 56.84
CA PRO A 33 -10.47 -12.53 57.95
C PRO A 33 -9.22 -13.39 57.86
N SER A 34 -8.30 -13.14 58.80
CA SER A 34 -7.11 -13.92 59.04
C SER A 34 -7.41 -15.39 58.79
N ALA A 35 -6.55 -16.02 57.98
CA ALA A 35 -6.50 -17.46 57.88
C ALA A 35 -6.53 -18.08 59.29
N GLY A 36 -7.44 -19.03 59.49
CA GLY A 36 -7.29 -20.10 60.48
C GLY A 36 -7.26 -19.71 61.95
N SER A 37 -8.28 -19.02 62.48
CA SER A 37 -8.65 -19.30 63.88
C SER A 37 -9.51 -20.56 63.88
N GLU A 38 -8.83 -21.72 63.78
CA GLU A 38 -9.42 -22.99 64.16
C GLU A 38 -9.62 -22.94 65.67
N LEU A 39 -10.80 -22.49 66.08
CA LEU A 39 -11.24 -22.62 67.46
C LEU A 39 -11.23 -24.10 67.78
N SER A 40 -10.54 -24.47 68.85
CA SER A 40 -10.49 -25.87 69.31
C SER A 40 -11.92 -26.38 69.57
N GLU A 41 -12.15 -27.69 69.42
CA GLU A 41 -13.49 -28.28 69.69
C GLU A 41 -14.01 -27.92 71.09
N GLN A 42 -13.12 -27.81 72.07
CA GLN A 42 -13.44 -27.38 73.44
C GLN A 42 -13.94 -25.92 73.50
N GLU A 43 -13.36 -25.00 72.73
CA GLU A 43 -13.81 -23.61 72.64
C GLU A 43 -15.12 -23.47 71.88
N LEU A 44 -15.40 -24.35 70.92
CA LEU A 44 -16.68 -24.39 70.21
C LEU A 44 -17.80 -24.90 71.13
N LEU A 45 -17.53 -25.95 71.92
CA LEU A 45 -18.47 -26.50 72.90
C LEU A 45 -18.77 -25.53 74.06
N ALA A 46 -17.82 -24.67 74.41
CA ALA A 46 -18.01 -23.64 75.42
C ALA A 46 -18.87 -22.44 74.95
N LYS A 47 -19.18 -22.34 73.65
CA LYS A 47 -19.96 -21.22 73.10
C LYS A 47 -21.46 -21.49 73.13
N PRO A 48 -22.29 -20.43 73.33
CA PRO A 48 -23.74 -20.56 73.27
C PRO A 48 -24.21 -21.09 71.91
N LYS A 49 -25.22 -21.96 71.92
CA LYS A 49 -25.84 -22.54 70.71
C LYS A 49 -26.22 -21.48 69.67
N GLU A 50 -26.75 -20.35 70.12
CA GLU A 50 -27.16 -19.23 69.24
C GLU A 50 -25.98 -18.61 68.49
N PHE A 51 -24.83 -18.47 69.16
CA PHE A 51 -23.60 -17.97 68.53
C PHE A 51 -23.12 -18.94 67.44
N LEU A 52 -23.14 -20.24 67.71
CA LEU A 52 -22.74 -21.25 66.74
C LEU A 52 -23.65 -21.25 65.51
N VAL A 53 -24.97 -21.13 65.71
CA VAL A 53 -25.94 -21.04 64.60
C VAL A 53 -25.69 -19.79 63.75
N GLN A 54 -25.50 -18.62 64.37
CA GLN A 54 -25.18 -17.39 63.63
C GLN A 54 -23.86 -17.50 62.88
N ARG A 55 -22.84 -18.12 63.48
CA ARG A 55 -21.54 -18.35 62.85
C ARG A 55 -21.64 -19.26 61.63
N VAL A 56 -22.37 -20.36 61.74
CA VAL A 56 -22.62 -21.28 60.62
C VAL A 56 -23.36 -20.56 59.49
N GLN A 57 -24.44 -19.82 59.79
CA GLN A 57 -25.16 -19.05 58.77
C GLN A 57 -24.27 -18.00 58.07
N ALA A 58 -23.39 -17.34 58.82
CA ALA A 58 -22.44 -16.38 58.25
C ALA A 58 -21.45 -17.08 57.30
N LEU A 59 -20.92 -18.24 57.72
CA LEU A 59 -20.01 -19.04 56.90
C LEU A 59 -20.70 -19.60 55.65
N GLU A 60 -21.95 -20.05 55.74
CA GLU A 60 -22.74 -20.49 54.59
C GLU A 60 -22.98 -19.36 53.59
N ARG A 61 -23.31 -18.16 54.06
CA ARG A 61 -23.44 -16.97 53.19
C ARG A 61 -22.12 -16.65 52.50
N GLN A 62 -21.02 -16.68 53.23
CA GLN A 62 -19.68 -16.47 52.67
C GLN A 62 -19.33 -17.54 51.62
N LEU A 63 -19.62 -18.80 51.90
CA LEU A 63 -19.39 -19.91 50.97
C LEU A 63 -20.19 -19.74 49.68
N LYS A 64 -21.47 -19.36 49.78
CA LYS A 64 -22.32 -19.06 48.60
C LYS A 64 -21.75 -17.93 47.75
N ILE A 65 -21.33 -16.84 48.38
CA ILE A 65 -20.71 -15.70 47.68
C ILE A 65 -19.42 -16.16 46.97
N ARG A 66 -18.53 -16.84 47.69
CA ARG A 66 -17.24 -17.30 47.12
C ARG A 66 -17.43 -18.30 45.99
N ASN A 67 -18.41 -19.19 46.08
CA ASN A 67 -18.75 -20.10 44.98
C ASN A 67 -19.30 -19.36 43.76
N SER A 68 -20.13 -18.33 43.97
CA SER A 68 -20.62 -17.51 42.86
C SER A 68 -19.50 -16.73 42.17
N ASP A 69 -18.56 -16.18 42.95
CA ASP A 69 -17.37 -15.51 42.42
C ASP A 69 -16.47 -16.49 41.66
N CYS A 70 -16.26 -17.69 42.20
CA CYS A 70 -15.46 -18.72 41.53
C CYS A 70 -16.10 -19.15 40.20
N SER A 71 -17.43 -19.32 40.17
CA SER A 71 -18.16 -19.66 38.95
C SER A 71 -18.05 -18.55 37.89
N ARG A 72 -18.18 -17.29 38.31
CA ARG A 72 -17.99 -16.13 37.43
C ARG A 72 -16.57 -16.07 36.88
N LEU A 73 -15.55 -16.23 37.73
CA LEU A 73 -14.15 -16.22 37.29
C LEU A 73 -13.83 -17.37 36.32
N LEU A 74 -14.44 -18.55 36.53
CA LEU A 74 -14.32 -19.67 35.59
C LEU A 74 -14.94 -19.35 34.23
N GLN A 75 -16.10 -18.68 34.23
CA GLN A 75 -16.74 -18.23 33.00
C GLN A 75 -15.89 -17.17 32.27
N GLU A 76 -15.43 -16.14 32.99
CA GLU A 76 -14.54 -15.11 32.43
C GLU A 76 -13.26 -15.72 31.86
N ARG A 77 -12.66 -16.69 32.55
CA ARG A 77 -11.51 -17.46 32.04
C ARG A 77 -11.87 -18.18 30.74
N HIS A 78 -13.04 -18.81 30.69
CA HIS A 78 -13.47 -19.56 29.51
C HIS A 78 -13.67 -18.65 28.30
N GLU A 79 -14.17 -17.43 28.51
CA GLU A 79 -14.32 -16.40 27.48
C GLU A 79 -12.97 -15.81 27.02
N LEU A 80 -12.00 -15.67 27.93
CA LEU A 80 -10.67 -15.13 27.62
C LEU A 80 -9.76 -16.10 26.87
N LEU A 81 -9.93 -17.42 27.04
CA LEU A 81 -9.11 -18.43 26.35
C LEU A 81 -9.13 -18.32 24.81
N PRO A 82 -10.29 -18.30 24.13
CA PRO A 82 -10.32 -18.19 22.67
C PRO A 82 -9.78 -16.83 22.19
N LEU A 83 -9.92 -15.77 23.00
CA LEU A 83 -9.34 -14.47 22.67
C LEU A 83 -7.80 -14.53 22.70
N LYS A 84 -7.22 -15.20 23.71
CA LYS A 84 -5.78 -15.42 23.78
C LYS A 84 -5.26 -16.19 22.57
N GLU A 85 -5.96 -17.24 22.15
CA GLU A 85 -5.61 -18.02 20.96
C GLU A 85 -5.68 -17.17 19.69
N LYS A 86 -6.74 -16.37 19.52
CA LYS A 86 -6.85 -15.42 18.39
C LYS A 86 -5.70 -14.41 18.39
N CYS A 87 -5.39 -13.78 19.52
CA CYS A 87 -4.27 -12.85 19.63
C CYS A 87 -2.93 -13.49 19.26
N ASN A 88 -2.71 -14.74 19.69
CA ASN A 88 -1.50 -15.49 19.31
C ASN A 88 -1.47 -15.76 17.79
N SER A 89 -2.58 -16.21 17.20
CA SER A 89 -2.65 -16.46 15.75
C SER A 89 -2.42 -15.19 14.92
N GLN A 90 -2.97 -14.05 15.37
CA GLN A 90 -2.77 -12.77 14.72
C GLN A 90 -1.31 -12.32 14.82
N ARG A 91 -0.66 -12.57 15.96
CA ARG A 91 0.76 -12.29 16.14
C ARG A 91 1.63 -13.09 15.17
N GLU A 92 1.36 -14.39 15.03
CA GLU A 92 2.05 -15.25 14.07
C GLU A 92 1.84 -14.80 12.62
N MET A 93 0.60 -14.44 12.27
CA MET A 93 0.27 -13.89 10.95
C MET A 93 1.03 -12.59 10.67
N ILE A 94 1.11 -11.67 11.65
CA ILE A 94 1.87 -10.42 11.51
C ILE A 94 3.35 -10.72 11.28
N LEU A 95 3.93 -11.70 11.98
CA LEU A 95 5.32 -12.09 11.78
C LEU A 95 5.55 -12.64 10.36
N ALA A 96 4.67 -13.52 9.89
CA ALA A 96 4.74 -14.05 8.53
C ALA A 96 4.61 -12.94 7.47
N LEU A 97 3.69 -11.99 7.66
CA LEU A 97 3.54 -10.85 6.75
C LEU A 97 4.75 -9.93 6.75
N LYS A 98 5.39 -9.71 7.91
CA LYS A 98 6.64 -8.95 8.01
C LYS A 98 7.78 -9.63 7.24
N GLU A 99 7.89 -10.94 7.35
CA GLU A 99 8.86 -11.73 6.59
C GLU A 99 8.62 -11.63 5.08
N GLN A 100 7.36 -11.77 4.63
CA GLN A 100 6.99 -11.59 3.22
C GLN A 100 7.31 -10.19 2.71
N LEU A 101 7.07 -9.16 3.52
CA LEU A 101 7.40 -7.78 3.16
C LEU A 101 8.91 -7.60 3.01
N GLU A 102 9.71 -8.21 3.89
CA GLU A 102 11.17 -8.14 3.80
C GLU A 102 11.70 -8.86 2.56
N ILE A 103 11.17 -10.05 2.24
CA ILE A 103 11.49 -10.75 0.99
C ILE A 103 11.14 -9.87 -0.22
N ALA A 104 9.94 -9.29 -0.25
CA ALA A 104 9.51 -8.43 -1.36
C ALA A 104 10.39 -7.17 -1.51
N LYS A 105 10.90 -6.60 -0.40
CA LYS A 105 11.87 -5.48 -0.45
C LYS A 105 13.19 -5.92 -1.08
N VAL A 106 13.71 -7.08 -0.69
CA VAL A 106 14.94 -7.64 -1.25
C VAL A 106 14.77 -7.93 -2.74
N GLU A 107 13.66 -8.55 -3.13
CA GLU A 107 13.34 -8.81 -4.54
C GLU A 107 13.23 -7.52 -5.35
N LYS A 108 12.56 -6.49 -4.82
CA LYS A 108 12.47 -5.17 -5.45
C LYS A 108 13.84 -4.53 -5.62
N ALA A 109 14.69 -4.56 -4.59
CA ALA A 109 16.04 -4.01 -4.66
C ALA A 109 16.87 -4.74 -5.74
N SER A 110 16.81 -6.07 -5.77
CA SER A 110 17.49 -6.88 -6.78
C SER A 110 17.01 -6.59 -8.20
N ALA A 111 15.69 -6.44 -8.39
CA ALA A 111 15.11 -6.08 -9.67
C ALA A 111 15.55 -4.68 -10.14
N LEU A 112 15.62 -3.71 -9.23
CA LEU A 112 16.12 -2.36 -9.52
C LEU A 112 17.60 -2.41 -9.94
N GLU A 113 18.44 -3.13 -9.20
CA GLU A 113 19.86 -3.31 -9.56
C GLU A 113 20.03 -4.00 -10.92
N ALA A 114 19.19 -4.98 -11.25
CA ALA A 114 19.21 -5.63 -12.56
C ALA A 114 18.87 -4.63 -13.68
N VAL A 115 17.83 -3.81 -13.50
CA VAL A 115 17.46 -2.75 -14.46
C VAL A 115 18.58 -1.73 -14.64
N GLU A 116 19.22 -1.30 -13.56
CA GLU A 116 20.36 -0.37 -13.63
C GLU A 116 21.56 -0.97 -14.36
N ARG A 117 21.86 -2.26 -14.12
CA ARG A 117 22.90 -2.99 -14.85
C ARG A 117 22.60 -3.05 -16.35
N TYR A 118 21.39 -3.43 -16.74
CA TYR A 118 20.98 -3.44 -18.15
C TYR A 118 21.10 -2.06 -18.80
N ARG A 119 20.66 -0.99 -18.12
CA ARG A 119 20.80 0.38 -18.62
C ARG A 119 22.27 0.82 -18.76
N LYS A 120 23.16 0.33 -17.90
CA LYS A 120 24.60 0.60 -18.01
C LYS A 120 25.20 -0.17 -19.18
N GLU A 121 24.85 -1.44 -19.35
CA GLU A 121 25.29 -2.28 -20.47
C GLU A 121 24.83 -1.72 -21.81
N GLU A 122 23.57 -1.30 -21.93
CA GLU A 122 23.03 -0.67 -23.13
C GLU A 122 23.80 0.61 -23.48
N ARG A 123 24.03 1.50 -22.51
CA ARG A 123 24.83 2.72 -22.73
C ARG A 123 26.26 2.39 -23.16
N ASN A 124 26.88 1.38 -22.57
CA ASN A 124 28.22 0.95 -22.93
C ASN A 124 28.25 0.36 -24.35
N ALA A 125 27.26 -0.46 -24.73
CA ALA A 125 27.15 -1.02 -26.07
C ALA A 125 27.01 0.08 -27.13
N ILE A 126 26.12 1.05 -26.89
CA ILE A 126 25.95 2.23 -27.78
C ILE A 126 27.27 3.03 -27.86
N HIS A 127 27.97 3.20 -26.75
CA HIS A 127 29.24 3.92 -26.74
C HIS A 127 30.32 3.18 -27.53
N GLN A 128 30.46 1.87 -27.35
CA GLN A 128 31.39 1.04 -28.11
C GLN A 128 31.07 1.05 -29.60
N GLU A 129 29.79 0.98 -29.98
CA GLU A 129 29.36 1.09 -31.37
C GLU A 129 29.78 2.43 -31.99
N ARG A 130 29.55 3.55 -31.28
CA ARG A 130 29.96 4.89 -31.75
C ARG A 130 31.47 5.02 -31.92
N ILE A 131 32.25 4.48 -30.98
CA ILE A 131 33.71 4.47 -31.09
C ILE A 131 34.14 3.64 -32.32
N GLY A 132 33.60 2.44 -32.50
CA GLY A 132 33.91 1.60 -33.64
C GLY A 132 33.57 2.26 -34.98
N GLN A 133 32.43 2.97 -35.07
CA GLN A 133 32.08 3.75 -36.26
C GLN A 133 33.06 4.92 -36.50
N ALA A 134 33.47 5.62 -35.44
CA ALA A 134 34.44 6.73 -35.54
C ALA A 134 35.84 6.23 -35.96
N GLU A 135 36.29 5.11 -35.42
CA GLU A 135 37.56 4.47 -35.79
C GLU A 135 37.54 3.97 -37.24
N ALA A 136 36.42 3.39 -37.70
CA ALA A 136 36.25 3.01 -39.11
C ALA A 136 36.28 4.23 -40.06
N ALA A 137 35.70 5.36 -39.64
CA ALA A 137 35.73 6.60 -40.41
C ALA A 137 37.14 7.22 -40.48
N MET A 138 37.95 7.11 -39.42
CA MET A 138 39.33 7.62 -39.40
C MET A 138 40.36 6.66 -40.03
N GLY A 139 40.14 5.34 -39.93
CA GLY A 139 40.96 4.31 -40.58
C GLY A 139 40.68 4.17 -42.08
N GLY A 140 39.55 4.72 -42.55
CA GLY A 140 39.13 4.76 -43.94
C GLY A 140 39.88 5.75 -44.84
N ARG A 141 41.19 5.98 -44.63
CA ARG A 141 42.03 6.66 -45.64
C ARG A 141 42.42 5.67 -46.75
N ALA A 142 41.42 5.02 -47.35
CA ALA A 142 41.57 4.33 -48.61
C ALA A 142 41.48 5.37 -49.72
N THR A 143 42.62 5.59 -50.38
CA THR A 143 42.80 6.26 -51.67
C THR A 143 41.55 6.21 -52.58
N PRO A 144 41.17 7.31 -53.26
CA PRO A 144 40.02 7.30 -54.15
C PRO A 144 40.34 6.41 -55.35
N LYS A 145 39.79 5.19 -55.37
CA LYS A 145 39.78 4.37 -56.59
C LYS A 145 38.74 4.96 -57.52
N ILE A 146 39.20 5.86 -58.39
CA ILE A 146 38.50 6.26 -59.61
C ILE A 146 38.23 4.98 -60.41
N ARG A 147 37.01 4.46 -60.32
CA ARG A 147 36.56 3.35 -61.16
C ARG A 147 36.13 3.95 -62.49
N VAL A 148 37.07 4.03 -63.43
CA VAL A 148 36.78 4.25 -64.85
C VAL A 148 35.91 3.08 -65.30
N LYS A 149 34.60 3.31 -65.40
CA LYS A 149 33.70 2.43 -66.14
C LYS A 149 33.72 2.91 -67.59
N SER A 150 34.27 2.05 -68.43
CA SER A 150 34.33 2.16 -69.87
C SER A 150 32.95 2.34 -70.51
N ILE A 151 32.97 3.10 -71.60
CA ILE A 151 31.90 3.47 -72.49
C ILE A 151 31.35 2.24 -73.21
N SER A 152 30.04 2.06 -73.23
CA SER A 152 29.28 1.54 -74.40
C SER A 152 27.77 1.73 -74.17
N ASP A 153 27.18 2.42 -75.13
CA ASP A 153 25.81 2.33 -75.64
C ASP A 153 24.64 2.95 -74.85
N SER A 154 24.16 4.07 -75.40
CA SER A 154 22.75 4.53 -75.36
C SER A 154 22.11 4.18 -76.73
N PRO A 155 20.77 4.28 -77.01
CA PRO A 155 19.64 4.87 -76.25
C PRO A 155 18.32 4.01 -76.41
N PRO A 156 17.04 4.49 -76.33
CA PRO A 156 16.38 5.72 -75.83
C PRO A 156 15.18 5.40 -74.84
N PRO A 157 14.32 6.36 -74.43
CA PRO A 157 13.56 6.31 -73.17
C PRO A 157 12.12 5.78 -73.30
N SER A 158 11.68 4.96 -72.34
CA SER A 158 10.26 4.65 -72.14
C SER A 158 9.75 5.24 -70.83
N LYS A 159 8.88 6.23 -70.97
CA LYS A 159 8.04 6.79 -69.91
C LYS A 159 7.07 5.74 -69.36
N SER A 160 6.75 5.95 -68.09
CA SER A 160 5.50 5.63 -67.38
C SER A 160 5.09 4.16 -67.23
N GLY A 161 4.91 3.75 -65.97
CA GLY A 161 3.86 2.78 -65.65
C GLY A 161 4.13 1.88 -64.46
N ASN A 162 3.67 2.33 -63.30
CA ASN A 162 3.14 1.53 -62.19
C ASN A 162 4.09 0.82 -61.20
N SER A 163 3.92 1.31 -59.96
CA SER A 163 3.70 0.54 -58.73
C SER A 163 4.79 -0.44 -58.30
N SER A 164 5.70 0.08 -57.48
CA SER A 164 5.97 -0.57 -56.19
C SER A 164 6.46 0.49 -55.22
N VAL A 165 5.58 0.90 -54.30
CA VAL A 165 5.96 1.65 -53.11
C VAL A 165 6.83 0.71 -52.28
N SER A 166 8.14 0.77 -52.51
CA SER A 166 9.13 0.26 -51.57
C SER A 166 9.05 1.14 -50.32
N PRO A 167 8.99 0.59 -49.10
CA PRO A 167 8.99 1.40 -47.89
C PRO A 167 10.33 2.13 -47.82
N LEU A 168 10.29 3.45 -48.00
CA LEU A 168 11.47 4.30 -47.78
C LEU A 168 11.91 4.12 -46.32
N PRO A 169 13.21 3.90 -46.05
CA PRO A 169 13.73 3.93 -44.69
C PRO A 169 13.48 5.32 -44.07
N PRO A 170 13.35 5.43 -42.73
CA PRO A 170 12.95 6.66 -42.08
C PRO A 170 14.07 7.70 -42.19
N GLY A 171 13.96 8.56 -43.19
CA GLY A 171 14.87 9.67 -43.44
C GLY A 171 14.30 10.52 -44.57
N GLY A 172 14.09 11.82 -44.31
CA GLY A 172 13.50 12.75 -45.27
C GLY A 172 14.22 12.76 -46.62
N THR A 173 13.54 13.25 -47.66
CA THR A 173 14.11 13.31 -49.01
C THR A 173 15.06 14.50 -49.11
N VAL A 174 16.32 14.27 -49.49
CA VAL A 174 17.30 15.33 -49.72
C VAL A 174 17.13 15.88 -51.12
N VAL A 175 16.72 17.15 -51.23
CA VAL A 175 16.63 17.87 -52.50
C VAL A 175 17.85 18.79 -52.62
N GLN A 176 18.60 18.67 -53.72
CA GLN A 176 19.71 19.58 -54.00
C GLN A 176 19.17 20.88 -54.58
N THR A 177 19.38 21.98 -53.87
CA THR A 177 19.06 23.34 -54.34
C THR A 177 20.33 24.07 -54.73
N SER A 178 20.20 25.19 -55.46
CA SER A 178 21.32 26.05 -55.83
C SER A 178 22.08 26.66 -54.64
N LEU A 179 21.52 26.56 -53.43
CA LEU A 179 22.11 27.00 -52.16
C LEU A 179 22.67 25.83 -51.32
N GLY A 180 22.54 24.59 -51.79
CA GLY A 180 23.02 23.37 -51.12
C GLY A 180 21.95 22.29 -50.94
N PRO A 181 22.33 21.10 -50.43
CA PRO A 181 21.38 20.03 -50.13
C PRO A 181 20.45 20.42 -48.98
N GLN A 182 19.14 20.36 -49.20
CA GLN A 182 18.12 20.64 -48.19
C GLN A 182 17.27 19.39 -47.96
N VAL A 183 17.11 18.98 -46.69
CA VAL A 183 16.34 17.79 -46.32
C VAL A 183 14.89 18.18 -46.12
N ILE A 184 14.00 17.67 -46.96
CA ILE A 184 12.55 17.88 -46.87
C ILE A 184 11.93 16.67 -46.17
N TYR A 185 11.32 16.92 -45.01
CA TYR A 185 10.49 15.93 -44.32
C TYR A 185 9.04 16.11 -44.77
N ASN A 186 8.44 15.06 -45.35
CA ASN A 186 6.99 14.98 -45.50
C ASN A 186 6.39 14.71 -44.11
N SER A 187 5.82 15.74 -43.49
CA SER A 187 5.16 15.66 -42.18
C SER A 187 3.80 14.97 -42.20
N SER A 188 3.41 14.34 -43.31
CA SER A 188 2.06 13.85 -43.54
C SER A 188 1.76 12.45 -42.99
N ASP A 189 2.76 11.72 -42.48
CA ASP A 189 2.56 10.42 -41.82
C ASP A 189 3.32 10.31 -40.48
N ILE A 190 3.21 11.34 -39.63
CA ILE A 190 3.39 11.13 -38.18
C ILE A 190 2.10 10.49 -37.67
N SER A 191 1.85 9.26 -38.13
CA SER A 191 0.84 8.38 -37.58
C SER A 191 1.26 8.03 -36.16
N THR A 192 0.69 8.74 -35.17
CA THR A 192 0.13 8.18 -33.93
C THR A 192 0.80 6.93 -33.35
N VAL A 193 2.12 6.94 -33.15
CA VAL A 193 2.80 6.06 -32.18
C VAL A 193 3.27 6.95 -31.02
N GLY A 194 2.31 7.58 -30.36
CA GLY A 194 2.59 8.53 -29.29
C GLY A 194 1.58 8.52 -28.15
N PHE A 195 0.28 8.36 -28.42
CA PHE A 195 -0.75 8.26 -27.38
C PHE A 195 -1.95 7.46 -27.88
N SER A 196 -1.78 6.15 -28.11
CA SER A 196 -2.97 5.29 -28.09
C SER A 196 -3.48 5.26 -26.64
N LYS A 197 -4.76 5.57 -26.45
CA LYS A 197 -5.43 5.40 -25.16
C LYS A 197 -5.22 3.93 -24.76
N GLN A 198 -4.35 3.69 -23.77
CA GLN A 198 -4.21 2.35 -23.22
C GLN A 198 -5.58 1.94 -22.69
N SER A 199 -6.19 0.94 -23.32
CA SER A 199 -7.26 0.18 -22.68
C SER A 199 -6.67 -0.35 -21.38
N LYS A 200 -7.27 0.02 -20.25
CA LYS A 200 -6.88 -0.45 -18.93
C LYS A 200 -6.73 -1.98 -18.95
N PRO A 201 -5.67 -2.56 -18.36
CA PRO A 201 -5.56 -4.01 -18.28
C PRO A 201 -6.77 -4.56 -17.53
N VAL A 202 -7.36 -5.62 -18.07
CA VAL A 202 -8.47 -6.34 -17.45
C VAL A 202 -7.94 -6.99 -16.19
N ASP A 203 -8.47 -6.56 -15.04
CA ASP A 203 -8.16 -7.14 -13.73
C ASP A 203 -8.56 -8.63 -13.70
N PHE A 204 -7.80 -9.44 -12.96
CA PHE A 204 -7.85 -10.91 -12.93
C PHE A 204 -9.18 -11.48 -12.37
N LEU A 205 -10.14 -10.60 -12.05
CA LEU A 205 -11.47 -10.91 -11.50
C LEU A 205 -12.61 -10.40 -12.39
N GLY A 206 -12.51 -10.57 -13.72
CA GLY A 206 -13.68 -10.68 -14.62
C GLY A 206 -14.88 -9.73 -14.42
N GLY A 207 -14.66 -8.44 -14.15
CA GLY A 207 -15.73 -7.47 -13.92
C GLY A 207 -16.29 -6.84 -15.20
N ASP A 208 -17.57 -7.12 -15.52
CA ASP A 208 -18.33 -6.52 -16.63
C ASP A 208 -18.45 -4.99 -16.46
N MET A 209 -17.81 -4.23 -17.35
CA MET A 209 -17.88 -2.75 -17.40
C MET A 209 -19.11 -2.31 -18.19
N ARG A 210 -20.28 -2.44 -17.58
CA ARG A 210 -21.48 -1.68 -17.95
C ARG A 210 -21.94 -0.91 -16.71
N PHE A 211 -22.36 0.34 -16.90
CA PHE A 211 -22.52 1.42 -15.90
C PHE A 211 -21.18 2.14 -15.60
N THR A 212 -20.97 3.43 -15.90
CA THR A 212 -21.90 4.57 -15.90
C THR A 212 -21.53 5.57 -17.01
N GLN A 213 -22.48 5.77 -17.91
CA GLN A 213 -22.59 6.98 -18.73
C GLN A 213 -23.02 8.12 -17.79
N GLY A 214 -22.13 9.06 -17.50
CA GLY A 214 -22.37 10.13 -16.54
C GLY A 214 -21.73 11.44 -16.96
N LYS A 215 -22.45 12.17 -17.82
CA LYS A 215 -22.38 13.61 -18.11
C LYS A 215 -21.03 14.25 -18.48
N ALA A 216 -21.04 14.74 -19.73
CA ALA A 216 -20.23 15.83 -20.23
C ALA A 216 -20.14 17.01 -19.25
N GLY A 217 -18.91 17.44 -18.98
CA GLY A 217 -18.56 18.80 -18.57
C GLY A 217 -17.56 19.33 -19.58
N THR A 218 -18.06 20.04 -20.57
CA THR A 218 -17.29 20.92 -21.45
C THR A 218 -16.50 21.92 -20.61
N GLY A 219 -15.18 21.88 -20.73
CA GLY A 219 -14.27 22.87 -20.15
C GLY A 219 -13.03 22.96 -21.03
N ALA A 220 -13.22 23.49 -22.23
CA ALA A 220 -12.12 24.02 -23.01
C ALA A 220 -11.54 25.21 -22.24
N HIS A 221 -10.34 25.06 -21.68
CA HIS A 221 -9.46 26.20 -21.45
C HIS A 221 -8.01 25.76 -21.68
N ALA A 222 -7.53 26.10 -22.88
CA ALA A 222 -6.16 26.54 -23.02
C ALA A 222 -5.96 27.70 -22.02
N GLY A 223 -5.08 27.54 -21.05
CA GLY A 223 -4.84 28.57 -20.03
C GLY A 223 -3.71 28.20 -19.08
N GLY A 224 -2.50 28.61 -19.42
CA GLY A 224 -1.40 28.97 -18.51
C GLY A 224 -0.93 27.93 -17.49
N SER A 225 0.33 27.52 -17.59
CA SER A 225 1.07 26.70 -16.61
C SER A 225 1.21 27.31 -15.19
N GLY A 226 0.45 28.36 -14.85
CA GLY A 226 0.45 29.05 -13.57
C GLY A 226 -0.56 28.49 -12.57
N ASP A 227 -1.71 27.97 -13.03
CA ASP A 227 -2.74 27.41 -12.13
C ASP A 227 -2.32 26.02 -11.60
N GLU A 228 -1.71 25.19 -12.45
CA GLU A 228 -1.21 23.86 -12.04
C GLU A 228 -0.10 23.94 -10.98
N VAL A 229 0.76 24.98 -11.04
CA VAL A 229 1.82 25.20 -10.05
C VAL A 229 1.25 25.68 -8.73
N LYS A 230 0.19 26.49 -8.76
CA LYS A 230 -0.50 26.97 -7.56
C LYS A 230 -1.22 25.82 -6.85
N ASP A 231 -1.90 24.96 -7.60
CA ASP A 231 -2.56 23.77 -7.07
C ASP A 231 -1.53 22.78 -6.49
N LEU A 232 -0.37 22.64 -7.13
CA LEU A 232 0.73 21.81 -6.62
C LEU A 232 1.34 22.37 -5.33
N MET A 233 1.52 23.69 -5.25
CA MET A 233 2.02 24.36 -4.04
C MET A 233 1.03 24.28 -2.88
N GLU A 234 -0.27 24.39 -3.14
CA GLU A 234 -1.32 24.22 -2.12
C GLU A 234 -1.31 22.78 -1.58
N ARG A 235 -1.19 21.78 -2.45
CA ARG A 235 -1.09 20.38 -2.06
C ARG A 235 0.17 20.08 -1.24
N ALA A 236 1.32 20.64 -1.61
CA ALA A 236 2.56 20.48 -0.87
C ALA A 236 2.50 21.14 0.52
N LYS A 237 1.79 22.27 0.64
CA LYS A 237 1.55 22.94 1.93
C LYS A 237 0.63 22.11 2.82
N ASP A 238 -0.40 21.49 2.26
CA ASP A 238 -1.30 20.61 3.00
C ASP A 238 -0.57 19.34 3.48
N GLU A 239 0.30 18.77 2.65
CA GLU A 239 1.14 17.63 3.02
C GLU A 239 2.10 17.97 4.18
N ALA A 240 2.81 19.09 4.10
CA ALA A 240 3.68 19.57 5.18
C ALA A 240 2.92 19.84 6.50
N ASN A 241 1.70 20.36 6.42
CA ASN A 241 0.83 20.56 7.59
C ASN A 241 0.36 19.24 8.19
N THR A 242 0.13 18.21 7.36
CA THR A 242 -0.21 16.88 7.87
C THR A 242 0.97 16.21 8.54
N GLU A 243 2.18 16.32 7.97
CA GLU A 243 3.42 15.80 8.59
C GLU A 243 3.68 16.45 9.96
N LEU A 244 3.53 17.76 10.08
CA LEU A 244 3.64 18.47 11.36
C LEU A 244 2.64 17.93 12.41
N LYS A 245 1.39 17.72 12.01
CA LYS A 245 0.38 17.14 12.91
C LYS A 245 0.75 15.72 13.33
N TYR A 246 1.21 14.88 12.40
CA TYR A 246 1.61 13.51 12.72
C TYR A 246 2.82 13.48 13.66
N ALA A 247 3.80 14.38 13.48
CA ALA A 247 4.93 14.50 14.40
C ALA A 247 4.49 14.90 15.82
N GLU A 248 3.55 15.84 15.95
CA GLU A 248 2.98 16.21 17.26
C GLU A 248 2.23 15.05 17.92
N TYR A 249 1.50 14.23 17.15
CA TYR A 249 0.84 13.04 17.67
C TYR A 249 1.84 11.97 18.15
N GLU A 250 2.92 11.73 17.40
CA GLU A 250 3.97 10.78 17.78
C GLU A 250 4.66 11.19 19.09
N GLU A 251 5.01 12.47 19.26
CA GLU A 251 5.61 12.97 20.50
C GLU A 251 4.66 12.81 21.71
N ASP A 252 3.36 13.03 21.51
CA ASP A 252 2.37 12.97 22.58
C ASP A 252 2.03 11.51 22.96
N GLU A 253 2.08 10.58 22.01
CA GLU A 253 1.98 9.15 22.24
C GLU A 253 3.22 8.60 22.96
N ASP A 254 4.42 9.00 22.54
CA ASP A 254 5.67 8.62 23.19
C ASP A 254 5.74 9.13 24.63
N ARG A 255 5.28 10.36 24.89
CA ARG A 255 5.20 10.92 26.24
C ARG A 255 4.22 10.14 27.13
N LYS A 256 3.07 9.70 26.60
CA LYS A 256 2.10 8.87 27.32
C LYS A 256 2.62 7.46 27.59
N LEU A 257 3.33 6.86 26.64
CA LEU A 257 3.99 5.56 26.78
C LEU A 257 5.10 5.60 27.84
N HIS A 258 5.93 6.64 27.83
CA HIS A 258 6.96 6.86 28.85
C HIS A 258 6.37 7.07 30.24
N ALA A 259 5.31 7.87 30.37
CA ALA A 259 4.63 8.07 31.65
C ALA A 259 4.03 6.76 32.19
N ARG A 260 3.47 5.92 31.31
CA ARG A 260 2.94 4.60 31.68
C ARG A 260 4.05 3.63 32.10
N LEU A 261 5.19 3.64 31.41
CA LEU A 261 6.36 2.83 31.77
C LEU A 261 6.94 3.24 33.12
N GLU A 262 7.07 4.53 33.40
CA GLU A 262 7.52 5.04 34.70
C GLU A 262 6.54 4.70 35.82
N ALA A 263 5.22 4.75 35.56
CA ALA A 263 4.21 4.31 36.53
C ALA A 263 4.28 2.80 36.82
N LEU A 264 4.65 1.98 35.84
CA LEU A 264 4.85 0.53 36.00
C LEU A 264 6.15 0.19 36.76
N LYS A 265 7.20 0.99 36.62
CA LYS A 265 8.47 0.79 37.34
C LYS A 265 8.41 1.17 38.82
N LYS A 266 7.50 2.05 39.21
CA LYS A 266 7.33 2.53 40.60
C LYS A 266 6.41 1.63 41.45
N ARG A 267 6.08 0.43 40.97
CA ARG A 267 5.17 -0.52 41.61
C ARG A 267 5.86 -1.87 41.78
#